data_AF-A0A963J5D5-F1
#
_entry.id   AF-A0A963J5D5-F1
#
_cell.length_a   1.000
_cell.length_b   1.000
_cell.length_c   1.000
_cell.angle_alpha   90.00
_cell.angle_beta   90.00
_cell.angle_gamma   90.00
#
_symmetry.space_group_name_H-M   'P 1'
#
loop_
_entity.id
_entity.type
_entity.pdbx_description
1 polymer ?
#
loop_
_entity_poly.entity_id
_entity_poly.type
_entity_poly.pdbx_seq_one_letter_code
_entity_poly.pdbx_strand_id
1 'polypeptide(L)'
;MKTIRTTRILALGALALLASGCATTDSPYYEARPYPRQEPGIIYTPGAYPVYPVAPPPVEWRRTDRDRWERENRIYERDRERWEKERDRARWERERDREQNARRERDQREQNARRDREAREREMRDREEARRQQAERDRRNRTAPDGGPRRDYDRYNPKTGQWLPRQEDMP
;
A
#
# COMPACT_ATOMS: atom_id res chain seq x y z
N MET A 1 -23.94 14.17 -17.37
CA MET A 1 -22.55 13.64 -17.36
C MET A 1 -21.58 14.59 -18.08
N LYS A 2 -21.30 15.80 -17.56
CA LYS A 2 -20.38 16.78 -18.19
C LYS A 2 -19.13 17.10 -17.35
N THR A 3 -19.06 16.65 -16.10
CA THR A 3 -18.03 17.00 -15.11
C THR A 3 -16.71 16.22 -15.26
N ILE A 4 -16.73 15.08 -15.97
CA ILE A 4 -15.54 14.22 -16.11
C ILE A 4 -14.54 14.78 -17.14
N ARG A 5 -15.01 15.61 -18.09
CA ARG A 5 -14.15 16.18 -19.13
C ARG A 5 -13.36 17.39 -18.61
N THR A 6 -13.95 18.22 -17.75
CA THR A 6 -13.29 19.42 -17.20
C THR A 6 -12.14 19.07 -16.24
N THR A 7 -12.31 18.03 -15.42
CA THR A 7 -11.26 17.57 -14.50
C THR A 7 -10.04 17.00 -15.21
N ARG A 8 -10.24 16.31 -16.34
CA ARG A 8 -9.13 15.80 -17.17
C ARG A 8 -8.34 16.92 -17.85
N ILE A 9 -9.02 17.98 -18.31
CA ILE A 9 -8.36 19.14 -18.93
C ILE A 9 -7.52 19.91 -17.90
N LEU A 10 -8.04 20.10 -16.68
CA LEU A 10 -7.29 20.73 -15.58
C LEU A 10 -6.08 19.90 -15.15
N ALA A 11 -6.21 18.58 -15.06
CA ALA A 11 -5.10 17.69 -14.71
C ALA A 11 -3.99 17.68 -15.76
N LEU A 12 -4.36 17.72 -17.05
CA LEU A 12 -3.39 17.82 -18.15
C LEU A 12 -2.70 19.19 -18.18
N GLY A 13 -3.43 20.27 -17.88
CA GLY A 13 -2.85 21.62 -17.76
C GLY A 13 -1.85 21.75 -16.61
N ALA A 14 -2.13 21.14 -15.45
CA ALA A 14 -1.22 21.12 -14.30
C ALA A 14 0.07 20.34 -14.59
N LEU A 15 -0.02 19.20 -15.29
CA LEU A 15 1.15 18.42 -15.68
C LEU A 15 2.02 19.13 -16.72
N ALA A 16 1.43 19.89 -17.64
CA ALA A 16 2.17 20.65 -18.65
C ALA A 16 2.98 21.82 -18.03
N LEU A 17 2.43 22.51 -17.04
CA LEU A 17 3.13 23.58 -16.29
C LEU A 17 4.28 23.03 -15.43
N LEU A 18 4.12 21.83 -14.86
CA LEU A 18 5.15 21.19 -14.04
C LEU A 18 6.31 20.67 -14.89
N ALA A 19 6.03 20.20 -16.11
CA ALA A 19 7.05 19.74 -17.05
C ALA A 19 7.84 20.89 -17.69
N SER A 20 7.20 22.04 -17.97
CA SER A 20 7.90 23.23 -18.47
C SER A 20 8.66 23.99 -17.37
N GLY A 21 8.25 23.85 -16.10
CA GLY A 21 8.96 24.42 -14.95
C GLY A 21 10.24 23.69 -14.52
N CYS A 22 10.52 22.50 -15.08
CA CYS A 22 11.70 21.70 -14.72
C CYS A 22 12.90 21.88 -15.67
N ALA A 23 12.81 22.72 -16.71
CA ALA A 23 13.85 22.80 -17.74
C ALA A 23 14.70 24.09 -17.72
N THR A 24 14.36 25.12 -16.93
CA THR A 24 15.15 26.36 -16.94
C THR A 24 15.14 27.07 -15.57
N THR A 25 15.88 26.50 -14.63
CA THR A 25 16.58 27.32 -13.63
C THR A 25 18.05 26.98 -13.71
N ASP A 26 18.64 27.28 -14.87
CA ASP A 26 20.05 27.64 -14.90
C ASP A 26 20.15 28.92 -14.07
N SER A 27 20.43 28.74 -12.78
CA SER A 27 20.60 29.79 -11.81
C SER A 27 21.84 30.60 -12.23
N PRO A 28 21.71 31.86 -12.65
CA PRO A 28 22.86 32.69 -13.01
C PRO A 28 23.74 33.05 -11.79
N TYR A 29 23.40 32.53 -10.60
CA TYR A 29 24.11 32.78 -9.35
C TYR A 29 25.19 31.75 -9.04
N TYR A 30 25.31 30.68 -9.82
CA TYR A 30 26.40 29.69 -9.69
C TYR A 30 27.34 29.77 -10.89
N GLU A 31 27.93 30.95 -11.12
CA GLU A 31 29.25 30.98 -11.76
C GLU A 31 30.19 30.14 -10.89
N ALA A 32 30.59 28.98 -11.39
CA ALA A 32 31.68 28.20 -10.82
C ALA A 32 32.96 29.01 -10.95
N ARG A 33 33.22 29.88 -9.97
CA ARG A 33 34.51 30.56 -9.85
C ARG A 33 35.58 29.48 -9.69
N PRO A 34 36.56 29.37 -10.60
CA PRO A 34 37.66 28.44 -10.39
C PRO A 34 38.43 28.88 -9.14
N TYR A 35 38.50 28.02 -8.14
CA TYR A 35 39.35 28.24 -6.97
C TYR A 35 40.79 28.51 -7.45
N PRO A 36 41.46 29.60 -7.01
CA PRO A 36 42.87 29.77 -7.31
C PRO A 36 43.64 28.65 -6.60
N ARG A 37 44.26 27.78 -7.40
CA ARG A 37 45.26 26.82 -6.98
C ARG A 37 46.40 27.62 -6.32
N GLN A 38 46.53 27.54 -4.99
CA GLN A 38 47.68 28.08 -4.27
C GLN A 38 48.90 27.22 -4.61
N GLU A 39 49.76 27.71 -5.50
CA GLU A 39 51.15 27.26 -5.56
C GLU A 39 51.90 27.82 -4.33
N PRO A 40 52.81 27.06 -3.71
CA PRO A 40 53.59 27.54 -2.57
C PRO A 40 54.71 28.48 -3.07
N GLY A 41 54.36 29.73 -3.36
CA GLY A 41 55.29 30.78 -3.73
C GLY A 41 55.40 31.83 -2.63
N ILE A 42 56.48 31.77 -1.85
CA ILE A 42 56.84 32.81 -0.88
C ILE A 42 57.11 34.11 -1.65
N ILE A 43 56.26 35.12 -1.51
CA ILE A 43 56.56 36.50 -1.89
C ILE A 43 55.91 37.45 -0.87
N TYR A 44 56.59 37.67 0.25
CA TYR A 44 56.36 38.89 1.01
C TYR A 44 56.90 40.06 0.19
N THR A 45 56.06 41.07 -0.06
CA THR A 45 56.53 42.40 -0.48
C THR A 45 55.80 43.52 0.28
N PRO A 46 56.47 44.66 0.51
CA PRO A 46 56.35 45.45 1.72
C PRO A 46 55.24 46.50 1.62
N GLY A 47 54.22 46.34 2.45
CA GLY A 47 53.19 47.35 2.71
C GLY A 47 52.81 47.24 4.17
N ALA A 48 53.50 48.02 5.00
CA ALA A 48 53.29 48.07 6.44
C ALA A 48 51.88 48.58 6.76
N TYR A 49 50.93 47.67 6.91
CA TYR A 49 49.75 47.95 7.70
C TYR A 49 50.18 47.98 9.18
N PRO A 50 49.82 49.01 9.97
CA PRO A 50 49.97 48.90 11.40
C PRO A 50 49.09 47.74 11.84
N VAL A 51 49.72 46.60 12.13
CA VAL A 51 49.11 45.52 12.89
C VAL A 51 48.90 46.11 14.28
N TYR A 52 47.76 46.77 14.47
CA TYR A 52 47.30 47.08 15.80
C TYR A 52 47.24 45.75 16.55
N PRO A 53 47.95 45.59 17.68
CA PRO A 53 47.68 44.46 18.54
C PRO A 53 46.23 44.63 18.99
N VAL A 54 45.33 43.84 18.40
CA VAL A 54 43.97 43.68 18.94
C VAL A 54 44.19 43.09 20.31
N ALA A 55 44.12 43.93 21.34
CA ALA A 55 44.21 43.49 22.72
C ALA A 55 43.19 42.35 22.87
N PRO A 56 43.62 41.15 23.33
CA PRO A 56 42.68 40.07 23.53
C PRO A 56 41.57 40.61 24.46
N PRO A 57 40.29 40.35 24.14
CA PRO A 57 39.20 40.90 24.92
C PRO A 57 39.40 40.54 26.39
N PRO A 58 39.04 41.43 27.32
CA PRO A 58 39.23 41.21 28.75
C PRO A 58 38.75 39.82 29.15
N VAL A 59 39.51 39.14 30.02
CA VAL A 59 39.22 37.75 30.43
C VAL A 59 37.78 37.60 30.96
N GLU A 60 37.24 38.65 31.54
CA GLU A 60 35.85 38.76 32.00
C GLU A 60 34.83 38.59 30.86
N TRP A 61 35.06 39.20 29.70
CA TRP A 61 34.17 39.09 28.53
C TRP A 61 34.17 37.69 27.94
N ARG A 62 35.33 37.02 27.91
CA ARG A 62 35.42 35.61 27.48
C ARG A 62 34.71 34.66 28.44
N ARG A 63 34.68 34.95 29.75
CA ARG A 63 33.91 34.17 30.72
C ARG A 63 32.42 34.37 30.54
N THR A 64 31.96 35.62 30.40
CA THR A 64 30.54 35.92 30.16
C THR A 64 30.01 35.33 28.85
N ASP A 65 30.80 35.36 27.77
CA ASP A 65 30.44 34.72 26.49
C ASP A 65 30.41 33.19 26.61
N ARG A 66 31.34 32.61 27.36
CA ARG A 66 31.35 31.16 27.61
C ARG A 66 30.15 30.73 28.45
N ASP A 67 29.82 31.46 29.50
CA ASP A 67 28.65 31.17 30.34
C ASP A 67 27.33 31.34 29.56
N ARG A 68 27.27 32.35 28.68
CA ARG A 68 26.13 32.53 27.74
C ARG A 68 26.04 31.37 26.77
N TRP A 69 27.15 30.98 26.14
CA TRP A 69 27.21 29.86 25.21
C TRP A 69 26.84 28.53 25.88
N GLU A 70 27.35 28.25 27.09
CA GLU A 70 27.03 27.04 27.85
C GLU A 70 25.54 26.99 28.23
N ARG A 71 24.94 28.13 28.57
CA ARG A 71 23.50 28.23 28.83
C ARG A 71 22.69 27.95 27.57
N GLU A 72 23.08 28.52 26.43
CA GLU A 72 22.41 28.33 25.15
C GLU A 72 22.54 26.88 24.67
N ASN A 73 23.73 26.29 24.80
CA ASN A 73 23.98 24.90 24.44
C ASN A 73 23.13 23.93 25.25
N ARG A 74 22.95 24.18 26.55
CA ARG A 74 22.07 23.38 27.41
C ARG A 74 20.61 23.42 26.94
N ILE A 75 20.16 24.55 26.39
CA ILE A 75 18.81 24.68 25.82
C ILE A 75 18.72 23.89 24.51
N TYR A 76 19.73 24.01 23.64
CA TYR A 76 19.82 23.23 22.41
C TYR A 76 19.85 21.72 22.65
N GLU A 77 20.64 21.24 23.61
CA GLU A 77 20.71 19.82 23.97
C GLU A 77 19.35 19.30 24.47
N ARG A 78 18.68 20.07 25.34
CA ARG A 78 17.34 19.72 25.84
C ARG A 78 16.30 19.69 24.71
N ASP A 79 16.37 20.64 23.78
CA ASP A 79 15.44 20.68 22.64
C ASP A 79 15.71 19.53 21.66
N ARG A 80 16.98 19.21 21.43
CA ARG A 80 17.40 18.04 20.66
C ARG A 80 16.90 16.74 21.28
N GLU A 81 17.05 16.56 22.59
CA GLU A 81 16.56 15.37 23.30
C GLU A 81 15.03 15.25 23.20
N ARG A 82 14.31 16.37 23.32
CA ARG A 82 12.86 16.42 23.13
C ARG A 82 12.48 15.99 21.70
N TRP A 83 13.18 16.52 20.70
CA TRP A 83 12.93 16.19 19.30
C TRP A 83 13.24 14.73 18.97
N GLU A 84 14.34 14.20 19.49
CA GLU A 84 14.70 12.78 19.32
C GLU A 84 13.64 11.86 19.96
N LYS A 85 13.18 12.20 21.18
CA LYS A 85 12.11 11.44 21.86
C LYS A 85 10.78 11.49 21.13
N GLU A 86 10.42 12.64 20.56
CA GLU A 86 9.20 12.79 19.75
C GLU A 86 9.29 11.97 18.46
N ARG A 87 10.45 12.02 17.79
CA ARG A 87 10.72 11.24 16.58
C ARG A 87 10.66 9.74 16.84
N ASP A 88 11.21 9.28 17.96
CA ASP A 88 11.16 7.87 18.37
C ASP A 88 9.73 7.43 18.71
N ARG A 89 8.97 8.27 19.42
CA ARG A 89 7.54 8.02 19.67
C ARG A 89 6.76 7.91 18.35
N ALA A 90 6.99 8.82 17.41
CA ALA A 90 6.33 8.79 16.11
C ALA A 90 6.73 7.56 15.27
N ARG A 91 7.99 7.11 15.37
CA ARG A 91 8.45 5.86 14.74
C ARG A 91 7.74 4.66 15.37
N TRP A 92 7.68 4.59 16.69
CA TRP A 92 7.04 3.51 17.43
C TRP A 92 5.55 3.40 17.12
N GLU A 93 4.85 4.54 17.03
CA GLU A 93 3.43 4.59 16.67
C GLU A 93 3.19 4.06 15.26
N ARG A 94 3.98 4.51 14.27
CA ARG A 94 3.90 4.00 12.90
C ARG A 94 4.19 2.49 12.80
N GLU A 95 5.14 2.00 13.58
CA GLU A 95 5.47 0.58 13.63
C GLU A 95 4.32 -0.23 14.22
N ARG A 96 3.74 0.24 15.33
CA ARG A 96 2.57 -0.38 15.96
C ARG A 96 1.36 -0.39 15.03
N ASP A 97 1.12 0.69 14.29
CA ASP A 97 0.04 0.78 13.30
C ASP A 97 0.25 -0.20 12.14
N ARG A 98 1.49 -0.30 11.64
CA ARG A 98 1.84 -1.30 10.62
C ARG A 98 1.62 -2.71 11.12
N GLU A 99 2.03 -3.01 12.36
CA GLU A 99 1.83 -4.32 12.95
C GLU A 99 0.34 -4.65 13.13
N GLN A 100 -0.44 -3.70 13.64
CA GLN A 100 -1.88 -3.86 13.79
C GLN A 100 -2.57 -4.07 12.44
N ASN A 101 -2.19 -3.31 11.41
CA ASN A 101 -2.74 -3.47 10.07
C ASN A 101 -2.36 -4.83 9.47
N ALA A 102 -1.10 -5.26 9.64
CA ALA A 102 -0.65 -6.58 9.19
C ALA A 102 -1.39 -7.73 9.89
N ARG A 103 -1.70 -7.58 11.19
CA ARG A 103 -2.54 -8.56 11.92
C ARG A 103 -3.95 -8.60 11.36
N ARG A 104 -4.60 -7.45 11.18
CA ARG A 104 -5.94 -7.35 10.58
C ARG A 104 -6.00 -7.96 9.18
N GLU A 105 -4.96 -7.73 8.37
CA GLU A 105 -4.87 -8.30 7.03
C GLU A 105 -4.74 -9.83 7.07
N ARG A 106 -3.93 -10.39 7.98
CA ARG A 106 -3.85 -11.84 8.18
C ARG A 106 -5.19 -12.42 8.62
N ASP A 107 -5.86 -11.79 9.58
CA ASP A 107 -7.16 -12.25 10.08
C ASP A 107 -8.23 -12.22 8.98
N GLN A 108 -8.25 -11.17 8.15
CA GLN A 108 -9.15 -11.10 6.99
C GLN A 108 -8.85 -12.19 5.96
N ARG A 109 -7.57 -12.45 5.67
CA ARG A 109 -7.17 -13.53 4.75
C ARG A 109 -7.58 -14.89 5.30
N GLU A 110 -7.41 -15.13 6.60
CA GLU A 110 -7.82 -16.38 7.23
C GLU A 110 -9.34 -16.55 7.21
N GLN A 111 -10.10 -15.50 7.55
CA GLN A 111 -11.56 -15.53 7.45
C GLN A 111 -12.04 -15.80 6.03
N ASN A 112 -11.44 -15.15 5.03
CA ASN A 112 -11.79 -15.38 3.63
C ASN A 112 -11.44 -16.82 3.20
N ALA A 113 -10.29 -17.35 3.62
CA ALA A 113 -9.92 -18.74 3.35
C ALA A 113 -10.87 -19.74 4.03
N ARG A 114 -11.34 -19.46 5.25
CA ARG A 114 -12.36 -20.28 5.93
C ARG A 114 -13.68 -20.25 5.16
N ARG A 115 -14.14 -19.06 4.75
CA ARG A 115 -15.37 -18.90 3.95
C ARG A 115 -15.28 -19.61 2.60
N ASP A 116 -14.14 -19.54 1.92
CA ASP A 116 -13.93 -20.23 0.64
C ASP A 116 -13.99 -21.76 0.81
N ARG A 117 -13.35 -22.29 1.86
CA ARG A 117 -13.44 -23.73 2.18
C ARG A 117 -14.86 -24.16 2.46
N GLU A 118 -15.58 -23.39 3.28
CA GLU A 118 -16.98 -23.69 3.62
C GLU A 118 -17.89 -23.60 2.39
N ALA A 119 -17.67 -22.61 1.51
CA ALA A 119 -18.41 -22.49 0.26
C ALA A 119 -18.19 -23.70 -0.65
N ARG A 120 -16.93 -24.14 -0.81
CA ARG A 120 -16.61 -25.35 -1.59
C ARG A 120 -17.19 -26.61 -0.98
N GLU A 121 -17.18 -26.74 0.35
CA GLU A 121 -17.74 -27.90 1.04
C GLU A 121 -19.26 -27.97 0.83
N ARG A 122 -19.96 -26.83 0.94
CA ARG A 122 -21.39 -26.72 0.63
C ARG A 122 -21.66 -27.07 -0.84
N GLU A 123 -20.90 -26.53 -1.77
CA GLU A 123 -21.04 -26.83 -3.20
C GLU A 123 -20.86 -28.33 -3.48
N MET A 124 -19.85 -28.96 -2.89
CA MET A 124 -19.61 -30.40 -3.03
C MET A 124 -20.78 -31.22 -2.46
N ARG A 125 -21.30 -30.82 -1.30
CA ARG A 125 -22.46 -31.47 -0.69
C ARG A 125 -23.71 -31.32 -1.55
N ASP A 126 -24.01 -30.12 -2.03
CA ASP A 126 -25.16 -29.85 -2.90
C ASP A 126 -25.07 -30.66 -4.20
N ARG A 127 -23.86 -30.78 -4.77
CA ARG A 127 -23.60 -31.58 -5.96
C ARG A 127 -23.78 -33.08 -5.70
N GLU A 128 -23.36 -33.56 -4.54
CA GLU A 128 -23.56 -34.95 -4.14
C GLU A 128 -25.04 -35.25 -3.90
N GLU A 129 -25.78 -34.36 -3.22
CA GLU A 129 -27.21 -34.48 -2.99
C GLU A 129 -27.98 -34.46 -4.31
N ALA A 130 -27.63 -33.58 -5.25
CA ALA A 130 -28.21 -33.57 -6.60
C ALA A 130 -27.95 -34.90 -7.33
N ARG A 131 -26.73 -35.44 -7.24
CA ARG A 131 -26.39 -36.74 -7.82
C ARG A 131 -27.19 -37.89 -7.19
N ARG A 132 -27.38 -37.88 -5.87
CA ARG A 132 -28.21 -38.86 -5.16
C ARG A 132 -29.66 -38.78 -5.59
N GLN A 133 -30.24 -37.58 -5.66
CA GLN A 133 -31.61 -37.38 -6.15
C GLN A 133 -31.78 -37.87 -7.59
N GLN A 134 -30.81 -37.60 -8.46
CA GLN A 134 -30.86 -38.10 -9.84
C GLN A 134 -30.78 -39.63 -9.90
N ALA A 135 -29.88 -40.25 -9.13
CA ALA A 135 -29.80 -41.70 -9.03
C ALA A 135 -31.09 -42.33 -8.46
N GLU A 136 -31.74 -41.68 -7.49
CA GLU A 136 -33.02 -42.11 -6.94
C GLU A 136 -34.16 -41.98 -7.97
N ARG A 137 -34.20 -40.88 -8.72
CA ARG A 137 -35.13 -40.71 -9.85
C ARG A 137 -34.93 -41.77 -10.92
N ASP A 138 -33.68 -42.10 -11.26
CA ASP A 138 -33.37 -43.15 -12.23
C ASP A 138 -33.79 -44.53 -11.72
N ARG A 139 -33.55 -44.84 -10.44
CA ARG A 139 -34.06 -46.07 -9.81
C ARG A 139 -35.58 -46.13 -9.87
N ARG A 140 -36.27 -45.07 -9.45
CA ARG A 140 -37.73 -44.97 -9.50
C ARG A 140 -38.27 -45.04 -10.94
N ASN A 141 -37.50 -44.57 -11.92
CA ASN A 141 -37.85 -44.66 -13.33
C ASN A 141 -37.67 -46.06 -13.92
N ARG A 142 -36.82 -46.91 -13.31
CA ARG A 142 -36.57 -48.30 -13.71
C ARG A 142 -37.38 -49.33 -12.94
N THR A 143 -37.86 -48.99 -11.74
CA THR A 143 -38.65 -49.87 -10.88
C THR A 143 -40.15 -49.57 -11.02
N ALA A 144 -40.96 -50.61 -11.17
CA ALA A 144 -42.42 -50.50 -11.19
C ALA A 144 -42.97 -50.32 -9.76
N PRO A 145 -44.23 -49.87 -9.60
CA PRO A 145 -44.84 -49.65 -8.28
C PRO A 145 -44.86 -50.90 -7.38
N ASP A 146 -44.74 -52.09 -7.96
CA ASP A 146 -44.68 -53.40 -7.31
C ASP A 146 -43.27 -53.83 -6.88
N GLY A 147 -42.23 -53.01 -7.15
CA GLY A 147 -40.83 -53.30 -6.82
C GLY A 147 -40.09 -54.14 -7.87
N GLY A 148 -40.77 -54.56 -8.95
CA GLY A 148 -40.15 -55.29 -10.05
C GLY A 148 -39.51 -54.38 -11.11
N PRO A 149 -38.78 -54.95 -12.09
CA PRO A 149 -38.36 -54.21 -13.28
C PRO A 149 -39.60 -53.68 -14.03
N ARG A 150 -39.63 -52.38 -14.38
CA ARG A 150 -40.72 -51.79 -15.15
C ARG A 150 -40.95 -52.55 -16.44
N ARG A 151 -42.18 -53.03 -16.65
CA ARG A 151 -42.59 -53.69 -17.88
C ARG A 151 -43.23 -52.69 -18.82
N ASP A 152 -43.23 -52.99 -20.11
CA ASP A 152 -43.81 -52.11 -21.13
C ASP A 152 -45.27 -51.74 -20.80
N TYR A 153 -46.04 -52.62 -20.14
CA TYR A 153 -47.42 -52.35 -19.74
C TYR A 153 -47.59 -51.22 -18.70
N ASP A 154 -46.60 -50.96 -17.83
CA ASP A 154 -46.66 -49.91 -16.79
C ASP A 154 -46.49 -48.49 -17.35
N ARG A 155 -46.20 -48.41 -18.65
CA ARG A 155 -45.92 -47.20 -19.41
C ARG A 155 -47.16 -46.61 -20.05
N TYR A 156 -48.26 -47.36 -20.09
CA TYR A 156 -49.52 -46.90 -20.63
C TYR A 156 -50.23 -46.00 -19.62
N ASN A 157 -50.60 -44.78 -20.02
CA ASN A 157 -51.43 -43.92 -19.21
C ASN A 157 -52.92 -44.10 -19.59
N PRO A 158 -53.73 -44.79 -18.76
CA PRO A 158 -55.13 -45.07 -19.09
C PRO A 158 -56.02 -43.82 -19.12
N LYS A 159 -55.59 -42.70 -18.52
CA LYS A 159 -56.36 -41.43 -18.56
C LYS A 159 -56.20 -40.66 -19.87
N THR A 160 -55.04 -40.78 -20.51
CA THR A 160 -54.74 -40.04 -21.75
C THR A 160 -54.68 -40.94 -22.97
N GLY A 161 -54.71 -42.26 -22.80
CA GLY A 161 -54.61 -43.25 -23.88
C GLY A 161 -53.23 -43.30 -24.57
N GLN A 162 -52.22 -42.68 -23.94
CA GLN A 162 -50.89 -42.49 -24.54
C GLN A 162 -49.85 -43.34 -23.79
N TRP A 163 -48.87 -43.84 -24.55
CA TRP A 163 -47.69 -44.50 -23.99
C TRP A 163 -46.65 -43.45 -23.58
N LEU A 164 -46.06 -43.59 -22.39
CA LEU A 164 -44.91 -42.80 -21.98
C LEU A 164 -43.69 -43.09 -22.89
N PRO A 165 -42.83 -42.10 -23.21
CA PRO A 165 -41.74 -42.18 -24.19
C PRO A 165 -40.56 -43.07 -23.75
N ARG A 166 -39.88 -43.77 -24.70
CA ARG A 166 -38.78 -44.72 -24.38
C ARG A 166 -37.57 -43.96 -23.87
N GLN A 167 -36.78 -44.59 -22.98
CA GLN A 167 -35.49 -44.00 -22.59
C GLN A 167 -34.58 -43.86 -23.83
N GLU A 168 -34.80 -44.69 -24.85
CA GLU A 168 -34.19 -44.62 -26.19
C GLU A 168 -34.70 -43.44 -27.04
N ASP A 169 -35.88 -42.89 -26.73
CA ASP A 169 -36.49 -41.76 -27.45
C ASP A 169 -36.17 -40.40 -26.81
N MET A 170 -35.46 -40.38 -25.66
CA MET A 170 -35.02 -39.13 -25.03
C MET A 170 -33.63 -38.74 -25.57
N PRO A 171 -33.43 -37.47 -25.96
CA PRO A 171 -32.15 -36.98 -26.50
C PRO A 171 -31.00 -36.98 -25.48
#